data_AF-A0A955T6I7-F1
#
_entry.id   AF-A0A955T6I7-F1
#
_cell.length_a   1.000
_cell.length_b   1.000
_cell.length_c   1.000
_cell.angle_alpha   90.00
_cell.angle_beta   90.00
_cell.angle_gamma   90.00
#
_symmetry.space_group_name_H-M   'P 1'
#
loop_
_entity.id
_entity.type
_entity.pdbx_description
1 polymer ?
#
loop_
_entity_poly.entity_id
_entity_poly.type
_entity_poly.pdbx_seq_one_letter_code
_entity_poly.pdbx_strand_id
1 'polypeptide(L)'
;LTEWAPSVMSDGRIIWTRSEYQDKGADFGHTLWSIRPDGTKPELVFGNDIIQPNGYANGQEVPGTNEFSCTLISHFGDLNGPIALVDIDEGRFNPEAITCLTPEVPWPGAPPKEECFRDPVPVARDYFLCSHAPRRRFGIYVIDRYGNREVLHLDPNISSVCPTLFHHEDPQPLIADQMESASDQGEFFLTDVYEGIDHAVERGTVKYLRVVEEVKDELEQLSNGAYRNDHEPFMNFYVSPVDLVSGPAGWPTYVAKAPLGIVPVEEDGSAHFYAPAGKVLYFEILDENFNEIQRMRSVVQLQPGEKRSCIGCHEHRQMAPPNLRKPFASGPRELDTPSWGGKPFSYQEIVQPVLEKHCVSCHNAKTKETLNLSGQQDEHGIPASYRTLVSQGWVHYCDCGWNSGGCEKLEPLTFGTVKSKVGDVLNAGHYEVKLTTDEVRRFKTWIDMNCPLWPDYVDRTLRKHLGTRVSSLE
;
A
#
# COMPACT_ATOMS: atom_id res chain seq x y z
N LEU A 1 -14.12 -4.84 0.21
CA LEU A 1 -13.24 -5.98 0.56
C LEU A 1 -11.89 -5.72 -0.10
N THR A 2 -10.79 -5.76 0.64
CA THR A 2 -9.43 -5.44 0.14
C THR A 2 -8.66 -6.67 -0.34
N GLU A 3 -9.16 -7.88 -0.09
CA GLU A 3 -8.52 -9.15 -0.48
C GLU A 3 -9.59 -10.17 -0.90
N TRP A 4 -9.37 -10.94 -1.97
CA TRP A 4 -10.35 -11.89 -2.52
C TRP A 4 -9.76 -12.98 -3.42
N ALA A 5 -10.64 -13.91 -3.82
CA ALA A 5 -10.37 -15.02 -4.74
C ALA A 5 -9.14 -15.88 -4.37
N PRO A 6 -9.09 -16.46 -3.16
CA PRO A 6 -8.00 -17.34 -2.77
C PRO A 6 -8.03 -18.67 -3.55
N SER A 7 -6.85 -19.23 -3.80
CA SER A 7 -6.64 -20.59 -4.30
C SER A 7 -5.46 -21.24 -3.59
N VAL A 8 -5.45 -22.57 -3.50
CA VAL A 8 -4.33 -23.31 -2.88
C VAL A 8 -3.32 -23.67 -3.97
N MET A 9 -2.04 -23.42 -3.69
CA MET A 9 -0.91 -23.74 -4.55
C MET A 9 -0.40 -25.17 -4.30
N SER A 10 0.33 -25.71 -5.27
CA SER A 10 0.95 -27.05 -5.23
C SER A 10 1.98 -27.23 -4.11
N ASP A 11 2.50 -26.12 -3.57
CA ASP A 11 3.44 -26.10 -2.45
C ASP A 11 2.76 -25.91 -1.07
N GLY A 12 1.43 -25.87 -1.04
CA GLY A 12 0.63 -25.69 0.17
C GLY A 12 0.43 -24.24 0.61
N ARG A 13 0.99 -23.25 -0.10
CA ARG A 13 0.65 -21.84 0.12
C ARG A 13 -0.73 -21.50 -0.46
N ILE A 14 -1.26 -20.36 -0.06
CA ILE A 14 -2.50 -19.78 -0.59
C ILE A 14 -2.11 -18.59 -1.46
N ILE A 15 -2.57 -18.56 -2.72
CA ILE A 15 -2.50 -17.39 -3.60
C ILE A 15 -3.83 -16.63 -3.55
N TRP A 16 -3.82 -15.30 -3.58
CA TRP A 16 -5.03 -14.47 -3.66
C TRP A 16 -4.74 -13.12 -4.33
N THR A 17 -5.80 -12.37 -4.62
CA THR A 17 -5.68 -10.97 -5.06
C THR A 17 -5.79 -10.03 -3.87
N ARG A 18 -4.82 -9.13 -3.73
CA ARG A 18 -4.81 -8.04 -2.74
C ARG A 18 -4.91 -6.70 -3.44
N SER A 19 -5.76 -5.80 -2.93
CA SER A 19 -5.70 -4.37 -3.18
C SER A 19 -4.72 -3.71 -2.23
N GLU A 20 -3.74 -2.98 -2.75
CA GLU A 20 -2.76 -2.25 -1.96
C GLU A 20 -2.50 -0.86 -2.57
N TYR A 21 -2.71 0.17 -1.77
CA TYR A 21 -2.71 1.57 -2.23
C TYR A 21 -1.67 2.44 -1.54
N GLN A 22 -0.72 1.84 -0.82
CA GLN A 22 0.29 2.54 -0.03
C GLN A 22 1.07 3.55 -0.89
N ASP A 23 0.64 4.81 -0.79
CA ASP A 23 1.11 5.96 -1.57
C ASP A 23 1.17 5.72 -3.08
N LYS A 24 0.19 4.99 -3.66
CA LYS A 24 0.04 4.74 -5.11
C LYS A 24 -1.11 5.55 -5.70
N GLY A 25 -1.07 5.69 -7.03
CA GLY A 25 -2.22 6.14 -7.82
C GLY A 25 -3.45 5.28 -7.55
N ALA A 26 -4.63 5.89 -7.59
CA ALA A 26 -5.87 5.25 -7.15
C ALA A 26 -6.27 4.03 -8.01
N ASP A 27 -5.76 3.90 -9.23
CA ASP A 27 -6.21 2.92 -10.23
C ASP A 27 -5.40 1.62 -10.21
N PHE A 28 -4.31 1.57 -9.43
CA PHE A 28 -3.32 0.51 -9.49
C PHE A 28 -3.21 -0.15 -8.13
N GLY A 29 -3.06 -1.47 -8.09
CA GLY A 29 -2.77 -2.16 -6.84
C GLY A 29 -3.50 -3.47 -6.60
N HIS A 30 -4.25 -3.99 -7.58
CA HIS A 30 -4.90 -5.30 -7.48
C HIS A 30 -3.96 -6.40 -7.97
N THR A 31 -3.16 -6.98 -7.06
CA THR A 31 -2.01 -7.83 -7.42
C THR A 31 -2.11 -9.22 -6.84
N LEU A 32 -1.32 -10.15 -7.38
CA LEU A 32 -1.29 -11.53 -6.90
C LEU A 32 -0.28 -11.66 -5.76
N TRP A 33 -0.73 -12.23 -4.64
CA TRP A 33 0.07 -12.47 -3.43
C TRP A 33 -0.04 -13.92 -2.98
N SER A 34 0.95 -14.39 -2.24
CA SER A 34 0.98 -15.73 -1.63
C SER A 34 1.30 -15.66 -0.13
N ILE A 35 0.80 -16.62 0.64
CA ILE A 35 0.88 -16.66 2.11
C ILE A 35 0.82 -18.10 2.56
N ARG A 36 1.35 -18.37 3.74
CA ARG A 36 1.17 -19.68 4.37
C ARG A 36 -0.23 -19.80 4.98
N PRO A 37 -0.76 -21.03 5.12
CA PRO A 37 -2.08 -21.25 5.73
C PRO A 37 -2.22 -20.68 7.15
N ASP A 38 -1.12 -20.56 7.91
CA ASP A 38 -1.06 -19.96 9.24
C ASP A 38 -1.04 -18.42 9.23
N GLY A 39 -1.13 -17.80 8.04
CA GLY A 39 -1.12 -16.35 7.88
C GLY A 39 0.27 -15.71 7.97
N THR A 40 1.34 -16.50 8.05
CA THR A 40 2.73 -16.00 8.01
C THR A 40 3.25 -15.85 6.58
N LYS A 41 4.33 -15.07 6.41
CA LYS A 41 5.05 -14.93 5.13
C LYS A 41 4.18 -14.50 3.94
N PRO A 42 3.36 -13.43 4.04
CA PRO A 42 2.74 -12.86 2.85
C PRO A 42 3.82 -12.27 1.94
N GLU A 43 3.75 -12.61 0.66
CA GLU A 43 4.71 -12.26 -0.38
C GLU A 43 4.03 -11.96 -1.70
N LEU A 44 4.47 -10.89 -2.36
CA LEU A 44 4.06 -10.57 -3.72
C LEU A 44 4.44 -11.71 -4.66
N VAL A 45 3.46 -12.20 -5.43
CA VAL A 45 3.69 -13.12 -6.55
C VAL A 45 3.96 -12.33 -7.82
N PHE A 46 3.15 -11.31 -8.14
CA PHE A 46 3.31 -10.56 -9.39
C PHE A 46 2.63 -9.17 -9.41
N GLY A 47 3.27 -8.19 -10.04
CA GLY A 47 2.61 -7.02 -10.65
C GLY A 47 2.53 -5.73 -9.82
N ASN A 48 3.25 -5.59 -8.71
CA ASN A 48 3.06 -4.45 -7.80
C ASN A 48 3.59 -3.09 -8.29
N ASP A 49 4.33 -3.08 -9.39
CA ASP A 49 4.88 -1.91 -10.08
C ASP A 49 4.50 -1.85 -11.58
N ILE A 50 3.53 -2.67 -12.00
CA ILE A 50 3.06 -2.74 -13.39
C ILE A 50 1.78 -1.90 -13.51
N ILE A 51 1.83 -0.85 -14.35
CA ILE A 51 0.72 0.09 -14.57
C ILE A 51 -0.44 -0.56 -15.34
N GLN A 52 -0.13 -1.35 -16.36
CA GLN A 52 -1.12 -2.04 -17.19
C GLN A 52 -0.74 -3.52 -17.35
N PRO A 53 -1.67 -4.44 -17.04
CA PRO A 53 -3.07 -4.24 -16.64
C PRO A 53 -3.23 -3.58 -15.26
N ASN A 54 -4.37 -2.92 -15.00
CA ASN A 54 -4.67 -2.30 -13.70
C ASN A 54 -4.75 -3.32 -12.55
N GLY A 55 -5.02 -4.59 -12.87
CA GLY A 55 -5.13 -5.64 -11.87
C GLY A 55 -5.21 -7.05 -12.40
N TYR A 56 -5.10 -7.99 -11.47
CA TYR A 56 -5.13 -9.44 -11.70
C TYR A 56 -6.14 -10.08 -10.74
N ALA A 57 -7.12 -10.80 -11.26
CA ALA A 57 -8.13 -11.50 -10.46
C ALA A 57 -8.09 -13.01 -10.68
N ASN A 58 -8.53 -13.77 -9.65
CA ASN A 58 -8.72 -15.21 -9.73
C ASN A 58 -7.44 -15.96 -10.15
N GLY A 59 -6.29 -15.57 -9.59
CA GLY A 59 -5.01 -16.23 -9.86
C GLY A 59 -5.00 -17.69 -9.42
N GLN A 60 -4.63 -18.60 -10.31
CA GLN A 60 -4.47 -20.03 -10.04
C GLN A 60 -3.20 -20.55 -10.71
N GLU A 61 -2.48 -21.44 -10.02
CA GLU A 61 -1.27 -22.08 -10.56
C GLU A 61 -1.62 -22.98 -11.74
N VAL A 62 -0.78 -22.97 -12.77
CA VAL A 62 -0.93 -23.84 -13.93
C VAL A 62 -0.20 -25.16 -13.68
N PRO A 63 -0.88 -26.32 -13.76
CA PRO A 63 -0.28 -27.60 -13.42
C PRO A 63 1.01 -27.91 -14.19
N GLY A 64 2.08 -28.20 -13.45
CA GLY A 64 3.37 -28.63 -13.99
C GLY A 64 4.21 -27.50 -14.60
N THR A 65 3.90 -26.24 -14.32
CA THR A 65 4.68 -25.08 -14.77
C THR A 65 4.89 -24.08 -13.62
N ASN A 66 5.68 -23.03 -13.86
CA ASN A 66 5.86 -21.90 -12.96
C ASN A 66 4.92 -20.72 -13.32
N GLU A 67 3.81 -21.00 -14.00
CA GLU A 67 2.89 -19.97 -14.47
C GLU A 67 1.63 -19.89 -13.61
N PHE A 68 1.03 -18.71 -13.55
CA PHE A 68 -0.31 -18.51 -13.02
C PHE A 68 -1.28 -18.09 -14.12
N SER A 69 -2.48 -18.67 -14.15
CA SER A 69 -3.58 -18.15 -14.94
C SER A 69 -4.39 -17.16 -14.11
N CYS A 70 -4.79 -16.04 -14.72
CA CYS A 70 -5.62 -15.02 -14.08
C CYS A 70 -6.49 -14.28 -15.10
N THR A 71 -7.48 -13.55 -14.59
CA THR A 71 -8.23 -12.57 -15.38
C THR A 71 -7.53 -11.22 -15.23
N LEU A 72 -7.20 -10.56 -16.34
CA LEU A 72 -6.75 -9.17 -16.28
C LEU A 72 -7.98 -8.28 -16.06
N ILE A 73 -7.94 -7.41 -15.04
CA ILE A 73 -9.11 -6.65 -14.58
C ILE A 73 -8.85 -5.15 -14.49
N SER A 74 -9.95 -4.41 -14.62
CA SER A 74 -9.97 -2.96 -14.54
C SER A 74 -10.01 -2.66 -13.06
N HIS A 75 -9.50 -1.50 -12.70
CA HIS A 75 -9.72 -1.01 -11.37
C HIS A 75 -11.21 -0.92 -11.03
N PHE A 76 -12.05 -0.63 -12.03
CA PHE A 76 -13.48 -0.38 -11.84
C PHE A 76 -14.35 -1.59 -12.18
N GLY A 77 -15.44 -1.72 -11.42
CA GLY A 77 -16.58 -2.55 -11.77
C GLY A 77 -16.30 -4.05 -11.67
N ASP A 78 -16.90 -4.81 -12.60
CA ASP A 78 -16.86 -6.26 -12.57
C ASP A 78 -15.49 -6.82 -12.96
N LEU A 79 -15.15 -7.99 -12.42
CA LEU A 79 -13.92 -8.75 -12.70
C LEU A 79 -13.96 -9.42 -14.09
N ASN A 80 -14.30 -8.67 -15.12
CA ASN A 80 -14.38 -9.15 -16.50
C ASN A 80 -13.17 -8.65 -17.28
N GLY A 81 -12.58 -9.51 -18.10
CA GLY A 81 -11.46 -9.16 -18.95
C GLY A 81 -10.93 -10.35 -19.75
N PRO A 82 -9.74 -10.24 -20.35
CA PRO A 82 -9.07 -11.38 -20.96
C PRO A 82 -8.51 -12.34 -19.91
N ILE A 83 -8.36 -13.61 -20.29
CA ILE A 83 -7.57 -14.58 -19.53
C ILE A 83 -6.11 -14.46 -19.97
N ALA A 84 -5.21 -14.42 -18.99
CA ALA A 84 -3.78 -14.38 -19.22
C ALA A 84 -3.05 -15.47 -18.43
N LEU A 85 -1.83 -15.75 -18.88
CA LEU A 85 -0.80 -16.46 -18.15
C LEU A 85 0.26 -15.47 -17.68
N VAL A 86 0.79 -15.71 -16.50
CA VAL A 86 1.89 -14.95 -15.89
C VAL A 86 3.02 -15.93 -15.60
N ASP A 87 4.14 -15.79 -16.30
CA ASP A 87 5.35 -16.60 -16.07
C ASP A 87 6.25 -15.91 -15.04
N ILE A 88 6.35 -16.49 -13.84
CA ILE A 88 7.12 -15.86 -12.76
C ILE A 88 8.64 -16.02 -12.94
N ASP A 89 9.10 -16.89 -13.84
CA ASP A 89 10.53 -17.05 -14.15
C ASP A 89 11.07 -15.83 -14.92
N GLU A 90 10.19 -15.11 -15.65
CA GLU A 90 10.50 -13.87 -16.35
C GLU A 90 10.56 -12.63 -15.43
N GLY A 91 10.24 -12.82 -14.14
CA GLY A 91 10.36 -11.80 -13.10
C GLY A 91 9.02 -11.16 -12.69
N ARG A 92 8.84 -10.95 -11.38
CA ARG A 92 7.56 -10.52 -10.76
C ARG A 92 7.11 -9.09 -11.10
N PHE A 93 7.99 -8.32 -11.72
CA PHE A 93 7.84 -6.91 -12.05
C PHE A 93 7.97 -6.68 -13.57
N ASN A 94 8.03 -7.76 -14.35
CA ASN A 94 8.24 -7.70 -15.79
C ASN A 94 6.89 -7.83 -16.52
N PRO A 95 6.40 -6.78 -17.21
CA PRO A 95 5.15 -6.89 -17.98
C PRO A 95 5.23 -7.90 -19.13
N GLU A 96 6.41 -8.21 -19.65
CA GLU A 96 6.59 -9.22 -20.71
C GLU A 96 6.38 -10.66 -20.20
N ALA A 97 6.28 -10.86 -18.87
CA ALA A 97 5.88 -12.14 -18.28
C ALA A 97 4.40 -12.48 -18.55
N ILE A 98 3.60 -11.53 -19.04
CA ILE A 98 2.17 -11.67 -19.24
C ILE A 98 1.89 -12.12 -20.67
N THR A 99 1.32 -13.31 -20.83
CA THR A 99 0.80 -13.81 -22.11
C THR A 99 -0.71 -13.84 -22.09
N CYS A 100 -1.36 -12.98 -22.90
CA CYS A 100 -2.81 -12.95 -23.04
C CYS A 100 -3.30 -14.13 -23.92
N LEU A 101 -4.12 -15.02 -23.35
CA LEU A 101 -4.69 -16.17 -24.06
C LEU A 101 -5.90 -15.80 -24.93
N THR A 102 -6.57 -14.71 -24.58
CA THR A 102 -7.77 -14.21 -25.28
C THR A 102 -7.55 -12.75 -25.72
N PRO A 103 -6.58 -12.50 -26.63
CA PRO A 103 -6.15 -11.15 -27.00
C PRO A 103 -7.19 -10.35 -27.79
N GLU A 104 -8.25 -11.00 -28.28
CA GLU A 104 -9.37 -10.33 -28.95
C GLU A 104 -10.21 -9.48 -28.01
N VAL A 105 -10.10 -9.70 -26.69
CA VAL A 105 -10.79 -8.88 -25.69
C VAL A 105 -9.97 -7.63 -25.45
N PRO A 106 -10.44 -6.45 -25.89
CA PRO A 106 -9.70 -5.23 -25.66
C PRO A 106 -9.63 -4.96 -24.16
N TRP A 107 -8.48 -4.43 -23.74
CA TRP A 107 -8.22 -4.03 -22.37
C TRP A 107 -8.20 -2.49 -22.22
N PRO A 108 -9.36 -1.81 -22.15
CA PRO A 108 -9.41 -0.43 -21.70
C PRO A 108 -9.53 -0.36 -20.17
N GLY A 109 -9.30 0.82 -19.58
CA GLY A 109 -9.48 1.07 -18.14
C GLY A 109 -10.91 0.88 -17.59
N ALA A 110 -11.81 0.16 -18.27
CA ALA A 110 -13.16 -0.18 -17.83
C ALA A 110 -13.52 -1.63 -18.22
N PRO A 111 -14.35 -2.33 -17.42
CA PRO A 111 -14.60 -3.75 -17.63
C PRO A 111 -15.50 -4.00 -18.85
N PRO A 112 -15.12 -4.88 -19.79
CA PRO A 112 -15.96 -5.26 -20.91
C PRO A 112 -17.21 -6.01 -20.45
N LYS A 113 -18.34 -5.73 -21.11
CA LYS A 113 -19.65 -6.34 -20.83
C LYS A 113 -20.04 -7.46 -21.79
N GLU A 114 -19.32 -7.57 -22.90
CA GLU A 114 -19.53 -8.50 -24.01
C GLU A 114 -18.16 -8.90 -24.54
N GLU A 115 -18.10 -10.07 -25.19
CA GLU A 115 -16.86 -10.73 -25.61
C GLU A 115 -15.80 -10.72 -24.48
N CYS A 116 -16.20 -11.07 -23.26
CA CYS A 116 -15.32 -11.04 -22.08
C CYS A 116 -15.22 -12.38 -21.37
N PHE A 117 -14.18 -12.54 -20.55
CA PHE A 117 -13.87 -13.75 -19.79
C PHE A 117 -13.69 -13.44 -18.31
N ARG A 118 -13.73 -14.49 -17.49
CA ARG A 118 -13.45 -14.46 -16.05
C ARG A 118 -13.31 -15.87 -15.48
N ASP A 119 -12.92 -15.95 -14.21
CA ASP A 119 -12.86 -17.16 -13.39
C ASP A 119 -12.08 -18.33 -14.06
N PRO A 120 -10.82 -18.14 -14.51
CA PRO A 120 -10.05 -19.21 -15.11
C PRO A 120 -9.73 -20.31 -14.10
N VAL A 121 -9.81 -21.56 -14.53
CA VAL A 121 -9.41 -22.74 -13.77
C VAL A 121 -8.50 -23.60 -14.66
N PRO A 122 -7.17 -23.57 -14.44
CA PRO A 122 -6.24 -24.45 -15.13
C PRO A 122 -6.58 -25.93 -14.89
N VAL A 123 -6.74 -26.71 -15.97
CA VAL A 123 -7.01 -28.16 -15.91
C VAL A 123 -5.73 -28.95 -16.15
N ALA A 124 -4.92 -28.46 -17.09
CA ALA A 124 -3.61 -28.99 -17.45
C ALA A 124 -2.77 -27.83 -17.99
N ARG A 125 -1.50 -28.08 -18.29
CA ARG A 125 -0.59 -27.07 -18.86
C ARG A 125 -1.25 -26.24 -19.95
N ASP A 126 -1.87 -26.89 -20.94
CA ASP A 126 -2.37 -26.21 -22.13
C ASP A 126 -3.90 -25.98 -22.14
N TYR A 127 -4.65 -26.38 -21.10
CA TYR A 127 -6.12 -26.36 -21.08
C TYR A 127 -6.70 -25.71 -19.83
N PHE A 128 -7.68 -24.83 -20.02
CA PHE A 128 -8.28 -24.02 -18.97
C PHE A 128 -9.80 -24.01 -19.09
N LEU A 129 -10.52 -24.17 -17.99
CA LEU A 129 -11.92 -23.78 -17.92
C LEU A 129 -12.03 -22.28 -17.66
N CYS A 130 -13.08 -21.65 -18.16
CA CYS A 130 -13.39 -20.27 -17.84
C CYS A 130 -14.88 -19.99 -18.02
N SER A 131 -15.34 -18.89 -17.43
CA SER A 131 -16.61 -18.28 -17.80
C SER A 131 -16.36 -17.31 -18.96
N HIS A 132 -17.07 -17.47 -20.08
CA HIS A 132 -16.98 -16.56 -21.22
C HIS A 132 -18.37 -16.05 -21.62
N ALA A 133 -18.46 -14.74 -21.82
CA ALA A 133 -19.66 -14.06 -22.29
C ALA A 133 -19.40 -13.48 -23.68
N PRO A 134 -19.68 -14.21 -24.77
CA PRO A 134 -19.56 -13.67 -26.14
C PRO A 134 -20.55 -12.52 -26.36
N ARG A 135 -21.70 -12.55 -25.66
CA ARG A 135 -22.61 -11.41 -25.53
C ARG A 135 -22.70 -11.02 -24.06
N ARG A 136 -23.89 -10.73 -23.55
CA ARG A 136 -24.11 -10.27 -22.16
C ARG A 136 -24.37 -11.38 -21.16
N ARG A 137 -24.04 -12.63 -21.50
CA ARG A 137 -24.41 -13.82 -20.73
C ARG A 137 -23.25 -14.80 -20.73
N PHE A 138 -22.83 -15.22 -19.54
CA PHE A 138 -21.74 -16.16 -19.36
C PHE A 138 -22.20 -17.60 -19.60
N GLY A 139 -21.38 -18.34 -20.32
CA GLY A 139 -21.38 -19.81 -20.33
C GLY A 139 -20.05 -20.35 -19.84
N ILE A 140 -19.98 -21.66 -19.64
CA ILE A 140 -18.76 -22.37 -19.28
C ILE A 140 -18.10 -22.86 -20.56
N TYR A 141 -16.81 -22.53 -20.72
CA TYR A 141 -15.99 -22.87 -21.87
C TYR A 141 -14.73 -23.59 -21.41
N VAL A 142 -14.16 -24.37 -22.32
CA VAL A 142 -12.74 -24.73 -22.28
C VAL A 142 -12.01 -23.90 -23.33
N ILE A 143 -10.87 -23.33 -22.95
CA ILE A 143 -9.94 -22.64 -23.83
C ILE A 143 -8.57 -23.32 -23.77
N ASP A 144 -7.75 -23.10 -24.79
CA ASP A 144 -6.37 -23.53 -24.80
C ASP A 144 -5.40 -22.38 -25.06
N ARG A 145 -4.10 -22.65 -24.90
CA ARG A 145 -3.03 -21.66 -25.15
C ARG A 145 -2.91 -21.21 -26.61
N TYR A 146 -3.54 -21.92 -27.53
CA TYR A 146 -3.40 -21.71 -28.96
C TYR A 146 -4.55 -20.88 -29.54
N GLY A 147 -5.47 -20.42 -28.69
CA GLY A 147 -6.60 -19.58 -29.06
C GLY A 147 -7.86 -20.35 -29.46
N ASN A 148 -7.89 -21.68 -29.25
CA ASN A 148 -9.12 -22.45 -29.46
C ASN A 148 -10.06 -22.29 -28.27
N ARG A 149 -11.36 -22.37 -28.54
CA ARG A 149 -12.41 -22.37 -27.51
C ARG A 149 -13.52 -23.34 -27.89
N GLU A 150 -14.03 -24.07 -26.91
CA GLU A 150 -15.20 -24.94 -27.05
C GLU A 150 -16.20 -24.64 -25.93
N VAL A 151 -17.48 -24.55 -26.28
CA VAL A 151 -18.54 -24.34 -25.29
C VAL A 151 -18.86 -25.66 -24.61
N LEU A 152 -18.84 -25.69 -23.28
CA LEU A 152 -19.24 -26.86 -22.51
C LEU A 152 -20.68 -26.75 -22.03
N HIS A 153 -21.07 -25.55 -21.59
CA HIS A 153 -22.40 -25.30 -21.08
C HIS A 153 -22.84 -23.85 -21.29
N LEU A 154 -24.07 -23.67 -21.76
CA LEU A 154 -24.72 -22.36 -21.85
C LEU A 154 -26.19 -22.51 -21.49
N ASP A 155 -26.63 -21.84 -20.42
CA ASP A 155 -28.03 -21.78 -20.03
C ASP A 155 -28.72 -20.58 -20.70
N PRO A 156 -29.88 -20.74 -21.36
CA PRO A 156 -30.55 -19.64 -22.05
C PRO A 156 -31.23 -18.62 -21.11
N ASN A 157 -31.39 -18.95 -19.82
CA ASN A 157 -32.12 -18.16 -18.83
C ASN A 157 -31.21 -17.53 -17.78
N ILE A 158 -30.12 -18.18 -17.37
CA ILE A 158 -29.13 -17.63 -16.43
C ILE A 158 -27.71 -17.54 -16.99
N SER A 159 -26.84 -16.76 -16.34
CA SER A 159 -25.38 -16.81 -16.58
C SER A 159 -24.79 -17.97 -15.79
N SER A 160 -23.92 -18.76 -16.43
CA SER A 160 -23.14 -19.81 -15.78
C SER A 160 -21.70 -19.33 -15.59
N VAL A 161 -21.26 -19.22 -14.34
CA VAL A 161 -19.95 -18.67 -13.96
C VAL A 161 -19.27 -19.55 -12.90
N CYS A 162 -18.01 -19.25 -12.56
CA CYS A 162 -17.22 -19.97 -11.55
C CYS A 162 -17.15 -21.48 -11.80
N PRO A 163 -16.61 -21.95 -12.94
CA PRO A 163 -16.42 -23.38 -13.16
C PRO A 163 -15.61 -23.98 -12.00
N THR A 164 -15.96 -25.18 -11.56
CA THR A 164 -15.22 -25.91 -10.52
C THR A 164 -15.05 -27.34 -10.99
N LEU A 165 -13.81 -27.83 -11.02
CA LEU A 165 -13.50 -29.19 -11.44
C LEU A 165 -13.84 -30.18 -10.34
N PHE A 166 -14.74 -31.12 -10.62
CA PHE A 166 -14.91 -32.28 -9.76
C PHE A 166 -13.86 -33.35 -10.13
N HIS A 167 -12.76 -33.39 -9.36
CA HIS A 167 -11.68 -34.35 -9.56
C HIS A 167 -11.04 -34.76 -8.23
N HIS A 168 -10.19 -35.79 -8.28
CA HIS A 168 -9.39 -36.19 -7.13
C HIS A 168 -8.16 -35.27 -7.03
N GLU A 169 -8.00 -34.60 -5.89
CA GLU A 169 -6.81 -33.82 -5.56
C GLU A 169 -5.95 -34.58 -4.55
N ASP A 170 -4.65 -34.69 -4.83
CA ASP A 170 -3.70 -35.13 -3.81
C ASP A 170 -3.59 -34.03 -2.73
N PRO A 171 -3.54 -34.41 -1.44
CA PRO A 171 -3.42 -33.42 -0.37
C PRO A 171 -2.12 -32.63 -0.53
N GLN A 172 -2.24 -31.30 -0.55
CA GLN A 172 -1.09 -30.41 -0.63
C GLN A 172 -0.18 -30.56 0.59
N PRO A 173 1.13 -30.28 0.46
CA PRO A 173 2.06 -30.35 1.58
C PRO A 173 1.56 -29.52 2.77
N LEU A 174 1.47 -30.14 3.94
CA LEU A 174 1.17 -29.43 5.18
C LEU A 174 2.37 -28.55 5.56
N ILE A 175 2.20 -27.23 5.47
CA ILE A 175 3.15 -26.27 6.02
C ILE A 175 2.90 -26.25 7.53
N ALA A 176 3.92 -26.61 8.32
CA ALA A 176 3.80 -26.58 9.77
C ALA A 176 3.57 -25.14 10.27
N ASP A 177 2.57 -24.96 11.11
CA ASP A 177 2.28 -23.69 11.76
C ASP A 177 3.51 -23.20 12.54
N GLN A 178 3.90 -21.96 12.33
CA GLN A 178 5.00 -21.33 13.08
C GLN A 178 4.50 -20.54 14.31
N MET A 179 3.21 -20.60 14.60
CA MET A 179 2.54 -19.85 15.66
C MET A 179 2.68 -20.54 17.03
N GLU A 180 3.77 -20.27 17.75
CA GLU A 180 3.97 -20.77 19.13
C GLU A 180 4.06 -19.67 20.19
N SER A 181 3.92 -18.39 19.82
CA SER A 181 4.21 -17.27 20.72
C SER A 181 2.96 -16.57 21.24
N ALA A 182 2.92 -16.31 22.55
CA ALA A 182 1.95 -15.42 23.20
C ALA A 182 2.27 -13.91 23.04
N SER A 183 3.29 -13.59 22.24
CA SER A 183 3.72 -12.21 21.92
C SER A 183 2.71 -11.51 21.01
N ASP A 184 2.45 -10.22 21.24
CA ASP A 184 1.70 -9.35 20.31
C ASP A 184 2.60 -8.72 19.23
N GLN A 185 3.88 -9.10 19.20
CA GLN A 185 4.90 -8.64 18.26
C GLN A 185 5.57 -9.80 17.51
N GLY A 186 6.17 -9.47 16.37
CA GLY A 186 7.17 -10.29 15.67
C GLY A 186 8.48 -9.52 15.44
N GLU A 187 9.42 -10.13 14.72
CA GLU A 187 10.77 -9.59 14.49
C GLU A 187 11.03 -9.35 13.01
N PHE A 188 11.67 -8.21 12.69
CA PHE A 188 12.25 -7.93 11.38
C PHE A 188 13.77 -7.85 11.44
N PHE A 189 14.42 -8.40 10.42
CA PHE A 189 15.86 -8.31 10.21
C PHE A 189 16.19 -7.80 8.80
N LEU A 190 16.82 -6.64 8.70
CA LEU A 190 17.35 -6.07 7.46
C LEU A 190 18.87 -6.34 7.40
N THR A 191 19.33 -6.95 6.32
CA THR A 191 20.72 -7.37 6.17
C THR A 191 21.65 -6.20 5.82
N ASP A 192 21.35 -5.46 4.76
CA ASP A 192 22.07 -4.25 4.36
C ASP A 192 21.13 -3.31 3.59
N VAL A 193 20.78 -2.18 4.19
CA VAL A 193 19.88 -1.18 3.61
C VAL A 193 20.32 -0.64 2.24
N TYR A 194 21.62 -0.73 1.92
CA TYR A 194 22.17 -0.17 0.68
C TYR A 194 21.96 -1.04 -0.55
N GLU A 195 21.68 -2.33 -0.37
CA GLU A 195 21.36 -3.23 -1.47
C GLU A 195 20.05 -2.77 -2.14
N GLY A 196 20.17 -2.27 -3.38
CA GLY A 196 19.06 -1.75 -4.19
C GLY A 196 18.89 -0.22 -4.21
N ILE A 197 19.75 0.54 -3.52
CA ILE A 197 19.74 2.02 -3.50
C ILE A 197 21.13 2.67 -3.57
N ASP A 198 22.22 1.90 -3.55
CA ASP A 198 23.62 2.35 -3.55
C ASP A 198 24.02 3.16 -4.79
N HIS A 199 23.27 3.02 -5.89
CA HIS A 199 23.41 3.86 -7.09
C HIS A 199 23.05 5.33 -6.85
N ALA A 200 22.24 5.63 -5.83
CA ALA A 200 21.75 6.98 -5.53
C ALA A 200 22.12 7.46 -4.11
N VAL A 201 22.49 6.55 -3.20
CA VAL A 201 22.68 6.88 -1.77
C VAL A 201 24.03 6.35 -1.29
N GLU A 202 24.88 7.26 -0.81
CA GLU A 202 26.19 6.89 -0.26
C GLU A 202 26.06 6.09 1.03
N ARG A 203 26.94 5.08 1.18
CA ARG A 203 27.01 4.26 2.39
C ARG A 203 27.32 5.11 3.63
N GLY A 204 26.61 4.86 4.71
CA GLY A 204 26.67 5.64 5.95
C GLY A 204 25.65 6.79 6.03
N THR A 205 24.99 7.18 4.93
CA THR A 205 23.95 8.22 4.93
C THR A 205 22.71 7.83 5.76
N VAL A 206 22.27 6.57 5.68
CA VAL A 206 21.09 6.06 6.38
C VAL A 206 21.45 5.85 7.85
N LYS A 207 20.69 6.48 8.75
CA LYS A 207 20.90 6.39 10.20
C LYS A 207 19.75 5.72 10.93
N TYR A 208 18.55 5.81 10.38
CA TYR A 208 17.36 5.27 11.03
C TYR A 208 16.44 4.57 10.02
N LEU A 209 15.69 3.60 10.52
CA LEU A 209 14.52 3.03 9.85
C LEU A 209 13.29 3.41 10.68
N ARG A 210 12.30 4.04 10.05
CA ARG A 210 11.00 4.34 10.64
C ARG A 210 10.01 3.26 10.26
N VAL A 211 9.28 2.77 11.26
CA VAL A 211 8.16 1.84 11.08
C VAL A 211 6.87 2.65 11.11
N VAL A 212 6.06 2.51 10.06
CA VAL A 212 4.78 3.19 9.95
C VAL A 212 3.69 2.16 9.71
N GLU A 213 2.57 2.31 10.41
CA GLU A 213 1.35 1.54 10.18
C GLU A 213 0.46 2.26 9.18
N GLU A 214 -0.05 1.51 8.21
CA GLU A 214 -1.25 1.83 7.46
C GLU A 214 -2.46 1.47 8.33
N VAL A 215 -3.17 2.47 8.84
CA VAL A 215 -4.21 2.26 9.86
C VAL A 215 -5.47 1.77 9.19
N LYS A 216 -6.01 0.63 9.65
CA LYS A 216 -7.26 0.08 9.12
C LYS A 216 -8.47 0.95 9.51
N ASP A 217 -9.46 0.99 8.63
CA ASP A 217 -10.81 1.42 9.00
C ASP A 217 -11.57 0.28 9.68
N GLU A 218 -12.40 0.61 10.67
CA GLU A 218 -13.26 -0.37 11.31
C GLU A 218 -14.65 -0.31 10.67
N LEU A 219 -15.13 -1.46 10.16
CA LEU A 219 -16.43 -1.51 9.50
C LEU A 219 -17.55 -1.05 10.45
N GLU A 220 -18.35 -0.09 10.00
CA GLU A 220 -19.49 0.42 10.78
C GLU A 220 -20.57 -0.66 10.89
N GLN A 221 -20.75 -1.20 12.10
CA GLN A 221 -21.85 -2.11 12.38
C GLN A 221 -23.14 -1.32 12.64
N LEU A 222 -24.16 -1.60 11.84
CA LEU A 222 -25.49 -1.02 11.94
C LEU A 222 -26.29 -1.68 13.08
N SER A 223 -27.36 -1.01 13.52
CA SER A 223 -28.21 -1.49 14.62
C SER A 223 -28.87 -2.85 14.37
N ASN A 224 -28.97 -3.29 13.12
CA ASN A 224 -29.49 -4.60 12.71
C ASN A 224 -28.41 -5.70 12.67
N GLY A 225 -27.17 -5.41 13.09
CA GLY A 225 -26.04 -6.33 13.09
C GLY A 225 -25.32 -6.46 11.75
N ALA A 226 -25.85 -5.90 10.66
CA ALA A 226 -25.17 -5.83 9.38
C ALA A 226 -24.07 -4.75 9.43
N TYR A 227 -23.09 -4.85 8.54
CA TYR A 227 -22.13 -3.78 8.32
C TYR A 227 -22.63 -2.86 7.21
N ARG A 228 -22.28 -1.57 7.28
CA ARG A 228 -22.57 -0.63 6.21
C ARG A 228 -21.86 -1.08 4.93
N ASN A 229 -22.60 -1.17 3.83
CA ASN A 229 -22.05 -1.64 2.55
C ASN A 229 -21.16 -0.58 1.89
N ASP A 230 -21.69 0.62 1.67
CA ASP A 230 -21.00 1.67 0.91
C ASP A 230 -21.02 3.02 1.64
N HIS A 231 -19.99 3.80 1.36
CA HIS A 231 -19.84 5.18 1.81
C HIS A 231 -19.92 6.07 0.57
N GLU A 232 -21.07 6.63 0.24
CA GLU A 232 -21.17 7.63 -0.84
C GLU A 232 -21.54 9.00 -0.27
N PRO A 233 -20.76 10.07 -0.54
CA PRO A 233 -19.55 10.08 -1.37
C PRO A 233 -18.31 9.58 -0.59
N PHE A 234 -17.61 8.57 -1.12
CA PHE A 234 -16.50 7.89 -0.42
C PHE A 234 -15.33 8.82 -0.08
N MET A 235 -15.10 9.84 -0.90
CA MET A 235 -14.06 10.85 -0.66
C MET A 235 -14.27 11.66 0.63
N ASN A 236 -15.49 11.66 1.21
CA ASN A 236 -15.71 12.27 2.52
C ASN A 236 -15.01 11.51 3.66
N PHE A 237 -14.70 10.23 3.47
CA PHE A 237 -14.09 9.34 4.45
C PHE A 237 -12.57 9.28 4.30
N TYR A 238 -12.01 9.83 3.22
CA TYR A 238 -10.57 9.94 3.05
C TYR A 238 -9.94 10.81 4.13
N VAL A 239 -8.76 10.41 4.60
CA VAL A 239 -8.07 11.11 5.69
C VAL A 239 -7.47 12.44 5.25
N SER A 240 -7.35 12.63 3.95
CA SER A 240 -7.05 13.90 3.32
C SER A 240 -8.18 14.25 2.36
N PRO A 241 -8.70 15.49 2.38
CA PRO A 241 -9.79 15.92 1.52
C PRO A 241 -9.27 16.23 0.11
N VAL A 242 -8.83 15.19 -0.61
CA VAL A 242 -8.11 15.29 -1.90
C VAL A 242 -8.91 16.02 -2.99
N ASP A 243 -10.24 15.99 -2.91
CA ASP A 243 -11.17 16.69 -3.79
C ASP A 243 -11.29 18.20 -3.50
N LEU A 244 -10.88 18.64 -2.30
CA LEU A 244 -10.93 20.04 -1.86
C LEU A 244 -9.55 20.66 -1.73
N VAL A 245 -8.51 19.85 -1.47
CA VAL A 245 -7.12 20.27 -1.26
C VAL A 245 -6.20 19.28 -1.97
N SER A 246 -5.74 19.71 -3.13
CA SER A 246 -4.62 19.12 -3.84
C SER A 246 -3.56 20.19 -4.14
N GLY A 247 -2.35 19.74 -4.43
CA GLY A 247 -1.20 20.59 -4.72
C GLY A 247 -0.62 20.31 -6.10
N PRO A 248 0.48 20.99 -6.47
CA PRO A 248 1.19 20.74 -7.72
C PRO A 248 1.71 19.29 -7.85
N ALA A 249 1.89 18.59 -6.74
CA ALA A 249 2.28 17.17 -6.68
C ALA A 249 1.07 16.21 -6.72
N GLY A 250 -0.14 16.68 -7.00
CA GLY A 250 -1.33 15.85 -7.12
C GLY A 250 -2.04 15.61 -5.78
N TRP A 251 -2.60 14.41 -5.60
CA TRP A 251 -3.38 14.04 -4.42
C TRP A 251 -2.47 13.55 -3.28
N PRO A 252 -2.61 14.07 -2.05
CA PRO A 252 -1.97 13.47 -0.88
C PRO A 252 -2.61 12.12 -0.53
N THR A 253 -2.10 11.42 0.49
CA THR A 253 -2.65 10.12 0.88
C THR A 253 -4.12 10.20 1.30
N TYR A 254 -4.91 9.20 0.88
CA TYR A 254 -6.27 8.98 1.37
C TYR A 254 -6.36 8.01 2.56
N VAL A 255 -5.20 7.55 3.06
CA VAL A 255 -5.07 6.48 4.05
C VAL A 255 -4.51 7.00 5.39
N ALA A 256 -5.14 6.62 6.51
CA ALA A 256 -4.68 6.95 7.85
C ALA A 256 -3.34 6.27 8.14
N LYS A 257 -2.44 6.98 8.82
CA LYS A 257 -1.10 6.47 9.12
C LYS A 257 -0.70 6.72 10.56
N ALA A 258 0.06 5.79 11.14
CA ALA A 258 0.60 5.92 12.49
C ALA A 258 2.13 5.67 12.47
N PRO A 259 2.97 6.66 12.77
CA PRO A 259 4.41 6.43 12.92
C PRO A 259 4.64 5.71 14.24
N LEU A 260 5.00 4.43 14.18
CA LEU A 260 5.14 3.57 15.35
C LEU A 260 6.46 3.79 16.08
N GLY A 261 7.49 4.24 15.39
CA GLY A 261 8.77 4.63 15.97
C GLY A 261 9.91 4.47 14.98
N ILE A 262 11.12 4.69 15.46
CA ILE A 262 12.35 4.52 14.68
C ILE A 262 13.30 3.54 15.36
N VAL A 263 14.17 2.92 14.57
CA VAL A 263 15.30 2.12 15.06
C VAL A 263 16.58 2.54 14.36
N PRO A 264 17.74 2.48 15.04
CA PRO A 264 19.01 2.81 14.41
C PRO A 264 19.35 1.77 13.33
N VAL A 265 19.96 2.24 12.25
CA VAL A 265 20.66 1.41 11.27
C VAL A 265 22.13 1.37 11.67
N GLU A 266 22.69 0.17 11.77
CA GLU A 266 24.08 -0.05 12.19
C GLU A 266 25.07 0.47 11.12
N GLU A 267 26.35 0.62 11.48
CA GLU A 267 27.38 1.10 10.54
C GLU A 267 27.54 0.19 9.31
N ASP A 268 27.21 -1.09 9.45
CA ASP A 268 27.20 -2.07 8.38
C ASP A 268 25.89 -2.09 7.59
N GLY A 269 24.98 -1.14 7.77
CA GLY A 269 23.73 -1.03 7.02
C GLY A 269 22.61 -1.96 7.52
N SER A 270 22.87 -2.81 8.52
CA SER A 270 21.88 -3.75 9.04
C SER A 270 20.95 -3.12 10.09
N ALA A 271 19.79 -3.73 10.31
CA ALA A 271 18.87 -3.39 11.40
C ALA A 271 18.09 -4.62 11.87
N HIS A 272 17.86 -4.77 13.19
CA HIS A 272 17.06 -5.85 13.78
C HIS A 272 16.12 -5.25 14.82
N PHE A 273 14.81 -5.46 14.67
CA PHE A 273 13.82 -4.80 15.53
C PHE A 273 12.53 -5.60 15.71
N TYR A 274 11.84 -5.33 16.82
CA TYR A 274 10.47 -5.77 17.05
C TYR A 274 9.48 -4.85 16.34
N ALA A 275 8.40 -5.44 15.84
CA ALA A 275 7.27 -4.72 15.27
C ALA A 275 5.95 -5.38 15.67
N PRO A 276 4.86 -4.61 15.84
CA PRO A 276 3.57 -5.17 16.22
C PRO A 276 3.02 -6.12 15.15
N ALA A 277 2.51 -7.26 15.61
CA ALA A 277 1.83 -8.22 14.78
C ALA A 277 0.38 -7.79 14.47
N GLY A 278 -0.21 -8.34 13.41
CA GLY A 278 -1.59 -8.05 13.02
C GLY A 278 -1.82 -6.62 12.49
N LYS A 279 -0.75 -5.89 12.17
CA LYS A 279 -0.78 -4.55 11.58
C LYS A 279 -0.24 -4.57 10.16
N VAL A 280 -0.77 -3.66 9.34
CA VAL A 280 -0.26 -3.37 7.99
C VAL A 280 0.86 -2.35 8.14
N LEU A 281 2.09 -2.74 7.82
CA LEU A 281 3.29 -1.94 8.08
C LEU A 281 4.00 -1.59 6.79
N TYR A 282 4.66 -0.44 6.76
CA TYR A 282 5.64 -0.09 5.74
C TYR A 282 6.82 0.65 6.40
N PHE A 283 7.92 0.78 5.66
CA PHE A 283 9.16 1.34 6.19
C PHE A 283 9.63 2.56 5.41
N GLU A 284 10.20 3.52 6.13
CA GLU A 284 10.90 4.69 5.58
C GLU A 284 12.34 4.68 6.14
N ILE A 285 13.35 4.83 5.29
CA ILE A 285 14.74 4.98 5.73
C ILE A 285 15.12 6.46 5.80
N LEU A 286 15.82 6.84 6.86
CA LEU A 286 16.07 8.24 7.19
C LEU A 286 17.56 8.55 7.34
N ASP A 287 17.94 9.79 7.02
CA ASP A 287 19.28 10.33 7.27
C ASP A 287 19.48 10.77 8.74
N GLU A 288 20.66 11.34 9.05
CA GLU A 288 20.99 11.86 10.38
C GLU A 288 20.10 13.02 10.84
N ASN A 289 19.46 13.72 9.89
CA ASN A 289 18.58 14.85 10.12
C ASN A 289 17.10 14.44 10.06
N PHE A 290 16.81 13.14 10.09
CA PHE A 290 15.48 12.55 9.99
C PHE A 290 14.72 12.88 8.70
N ASN A 291 15.42 13.24 7.61
CA ASN A 291 14.81 13.31 6.30
C ASN A 291 14.62 11.89 5.76
N GLU A 292 13.45 11.62 5.21
CA GLU A 292 13.27 10.41 4.41
C GLU A 292 14.15 10.40 3.16
N ILE A 293 14.81 9.26 2.95
CA ILE A 293 15.62 8.94 1.77
C ILE A 293 14.81 8.09 0.78
N GLN A 294 14.09 7.09 1.28
CA GLN A 294 13.30 6.14 0.49
C GLN A 294 12.22 5.51 1.37
N ARG A 295 11.09 5.14 0.76
CA ARG A 295 10.06 4.30 1.39
C ARG A 295 9.75 3.04 0.62
N MET A 296 9.18 2.10 1.35
CA MET A 296 8.38 1.02 0.78
C MET A 296 7.03 1.58 0.32
N ARG A 297 6.78 1.65 -1.00
CA ARG A 297 5.44 1.89 -1.60
C ARG A 297 4.67 0.57 -1.70
N SER A 298 4.68 -0.17 -0.60
CA SER A 298 4.02 -1.45 -0.42
C SER A 298 3.88 -1.76 1.06
N VAL A 299 3.22 -2.86 1.43
CA VAL A 299 3.04 -3.21 2.83
C VAL A 299 3.55 -4.60 3.20
N VAL A 300 3.82 -4.78 4.49
CA VAL A 300 4.23 -6.03 5.11
C VAL A 300 3.45 -6.22 6.41
N GLN A 301 3.23 -7.46 6.80
CA GLN A 301 2.56 -7.82 8.05
C GLN A 301 3.29 -9.00 8.69
N LEU A 302 3.03 -9.19 9.98
CA LEU A 302 3.55 -10.26 10.81
C LEU A 302 2.42 -10.94 11.58
N GLN A 303 2.54 -12.25 11.76
CA GLN A 303 1.85 -12.94 12.85
C GLN A 303 2.63 -12.80 14.18
N PRO A 304 1.96 -12.99 15.32
CA PRO A 304 2.58 -13.18 16.63
C PRO A 304 3.81 -14.10 16.61
N GLY A 305 4.97 -13.58 17.00
CA GLY A 305 6.24 -14.31 17.06
C GLY A 305 6.89 -14.62 15.70
N GLU A 306 6.30 -14.17 14.58
CA GLU A 306 6.88 -14.37 13.26
C GLU A 306 8.22 -13.62 13.15
N LYS A 307 9.20 -14.26 12.51
CA LYS A 307 10.50 -13.63 12.18
C LYS A 307 10.61 -13.46 10.68
N ARG A 308 10.80 -12.25 10.18
CA ARG A 308 10.99 -11.94 8.76
C ARG A 308 12.34 -11.26 8.52
N SER A 309 12.92 -11.53 7.36
CA SER A 309 14.15 -10.88 6.92
C SER A 309 14.03 -10.35 5.50
N CYS A 310 14.75 -9.26 5.22
CA CYS A 310 15.03 -8.80 3.86
C CYS A 310 16.54 -8.58 3.69
N ILE A 311 17.01 -8.67 2.45
CA ILE A 311 18.42 -8.39 2.17
C ILE A 311 18.61 -6.87 2.14
N GLY A 312 17.82 -6.16 1.34
CA GLY A 312 17.98 -4.72 1.13
C GLY A 312 16.67 -3.97 0.98
N CYS A 313 16.76 -2.76 0.40
CA CYS A 313 15.62 -1.90 0.15
C CYS A 313 15.15 -2.12 -1.30
N HIS A 314 14.23 -3.08 -1.50
CA HIS A 314 13.73 -3.47 -2.83
C HIS A 314 14.80 -4.17 -3.70
N GLU A 315 15.57 -5.08 -3.12
CA GLU A 315 16.49 -5.96 -3.84
C GLU A 315 15.75 -6.97 -4.75
N HIS A 316 16.48 -7.54 -5.71
CA HIS A 316 15.96 -8.68 -6.47
C HIS A 316 15.81 -9.89 -5.54
N ARG A 317 14.61 -10.50 -5.47
CA ARG A 317 14.33 -11.58 -4.50
C ARG A 317 15.06 -12.90 -4.77
N GLN A 318 15.59 -13.10 -5.97
CA GLN A 318 16.49 -14.23 -6.27
C GLN A 318 17.96 -13.93 -5.92
N MET A 319 18.26 -12.72 -5.43
CA MET A 319 19.59 -12.36 -4.97
C MET A 319 19.94 -13.20 -3.74
N ALA A 320 21.08 -13.88 -3.79
CA ALA A 320 21.64 -14.49 -2.59
C ALA A 320 22.08 -13.36 -1.63
N PRO A 321 21.87 -13.51 -0.31
CA PRO A 321 22.36 -12.52 0.65
C PRO A 321 23.86 -12.29 0.46
N PRO A 322 24.34 -11.03 0.56
CA PRO A 322 25.76 -10.76 0.48
C PRO A 322 26.50 -11.53 1.58
N ASN A 323 27.67 -12.08 1.24
CA ASN A 323 28.55 -12.72 2.21
C ASN A 323 29.18 -11.66 3.13
N LEU A 324 28.40 -11.13 4.07
CA LEU A 324 28.88 -10.18 5.05
C LEU A 324 29.75 -10.91 6.08
N ARG A 325 31.06 -10.63 6.07
CA ARG A 325 32.05 -11.17 7.03
C ARG A 325 32.02 -10.46 8.39
N LYS A 326 30.96 -9.70 8.71
CA LYS A 326 30.84 -8.87 9.91
C LYS A 326 29.67 -9.33 10.79
N PRO A 327 29.75 -9.12 12.12
CA PRO A 327 28.65 -9.45 13.01
C PRO A 327 27.45 -8.55 12.70
N PHE A 328 26.32 -9.19 12.39
CA PHE A 328 25.02 -8.55 12.16
C PHE A 328 24.54 -7.75 13.39
N ALA A 329 23.56 -6.86 13.19
CA ALA A 329 22.84 -6.18 14.27
C ALA A 329 22.55 -7.11 15.47
N SER A 330 22.90 -6.64 16.67
CA SER A 330 22.83 -7.42 17.90
C SER A 330 21.40 -7.52 18.43
N GLY A 331 20.68 -8.60 18.11
CA GLY A 331 19.33 -8.87 18.62
C GLY A 331 18.28 -7.80 18.25
N PRO A 332 16.98 -8.11 18.41
CA PRO A 332 15.93 -7.16 18.08
C PRO A 332 15.92 -5.99 19.08
N ARG A 333 15.85 -4.76 18.55
CA ARG A 333 15.63 -3.52 19.32
C ARG A 333 14.14 -3.16 19.36
N GLU A 334 13.73 -2.51 20.44
CA GLU A 334 12.43 -1.85 20.54
C GLU A 334 12.39 -0.57 19.69
N LEU A 335 11.19 -0.20 19.23
CA LEU A 335 10.98 1.05 18.52
C LEU A 335 11.13 2.25 19.46
N ASP A 336 11.92 3.25 19.08
CA ASP A 336 11.92 4.57 19.72
C ASP A 336 10.69 5.36 19.25
N THR A 337 9.61 5.25 20.03
CA THR A 337 8.32 5.90 19.76
C THR A 337 8.29 7.30 20.38
N PRO A 338 8.17 8.39 19.58
CA PRO A 338 8.01 9.72 20.14
C PRO A 338 6.65 9.87 20.83
N SER A 339 6.50 10.87 21.71
CA SER A 339 5.27 11.10 22.51
C SER A 339 4.00 11.34 21.68
N TRP A 340 4.15 11.71 20.42
CA TRP A 340 3.08 11.91 19.44
C TRP A 340 2.92 10.75 18.45
N GLY A 341 3.82 9.76 18.49
CA GLY A 341 3.79 8.54 17.69
C GLY A 341 3.05 7.40 18.39
N GLY A 342 3.07 6.21 17.77
CA GLY A 342 2.37 5.02 18.26
C GLY A 342 0.83 5.09 18.15
N LYS A 343 0.31 6.15 17.51
CA LYS A 343 -1.12 6.40 17.31
C LYS A 343 -1.36 7.00 15.92
N PRO A 344 -2.59 6.90 15.39
CA PRO A 344 -2.93 7.53 14.12
C PRO A 344 -2.66 9.04 14.11
N PHE A 345 -2.09 9.53 13.01
CA PHE A 345 -1.51 10.86 12.91
C PHE A 345 -2.57 11.93 12.65
N SER A 346 -2.62 12.96 13.49
CA SER A 346 -3.48 14.13 13.30
C SER A 346 -2.63 15.37 13.07
N TYR A 347 -2.72 15.96 11.88
CA TYR A 347 -1.97 17.19 11.55
C TYR A 347 -2.30 18.33 12.53
N GLN A 348 -3.56 18.45 12.94
CA GLN A 348 -4.01 19.50 13.86
C GLN A 348 -3.47 19.32 15.28
N GLU A 349 -3.29 18.08 15.75
CA GLU A 349 -2.75 17.82 17.08
C GLU A 349 -1.22 17.81 17.09
N ILE A 350 -0.59 17.47 15.97
CA ILE A 350 0.84 17.17 15.93
C ILE A 350 1.64 18.30 15.27
N VAL A 351 1.19 18.83 14.14
CA VAL A 351 1.95 19.81 13.34
C VAL A 351 1.48 21.24 13.60
N GLN A 352 0.16 21.46 13.62
CA GLN A 352 -0.40 22.80 13.82
C GLN A 352 0.11 23.50 15.09
N PRO A 353 0.28 22.83 16.26
CA PRO A 353 0.79 23.52 17.46
C PRO A 353 2.21 24.07 17.28
N VAL A 354 3.03 23.45 16.43
CA VAL A 354 4.37 23.95 16.10
C VAL A 354 4.26 25.21 15.24
N LEU A 355 3.36 25.23 14.25
CA LEU A 355 3.07 26.43 13.45
C LEU A 355 2.54 27.58 14.31
N GLU A 356 1.59 27.32 15.19
CA GLU A 356 1.01 28.35 16.08
C GLU A 356 2.07 29.00 16.96
N LYS A 357 2.99 28.19 17.49
CA LYS A 357 4.05 28.67 18.38
C LYS A 357 5.10 29.52 17.66
N HIS A 358 5.47 29.15 16.42
CA HIS A 358 6.69 29.66 15.78
C HIS A 358 6.47 30.44 14.48
N CYS A 359 5.34 30.24 13.79
CA CYS A 359 5.14 30.74 12.42
C CYS A 359 3.96 31.71 12.30
N VAL A 360 2.85 31.45 13.02
CA VAL A 360 1.58 32.17 12.83
C VAL A 360 1.65 33.66 13.18
N SER A 361 2.55 34.06 14.08
CA SER A 361 2.74 35.49 14.39
C SER A 361 3.10 36.33 13.16
N CYS A 362 3.82 35.73 12.20
CA CYS A 362 4.24 36.36 10.95
C CYS A 362 3.43 35.90 9.74
N HIS A 363 2.90 34.68 9.76
CA HIS A 363 2.18 34.05 8.64
C HIS A 363 0.71 33.76 9.01
N ASN A 364 -0.15 34.79 8.93
CA ASN A 364 -1.58 34.66 9.21
C ASN A 364 -2.43 35.44 8.20
N ALA A 365 -3.75 35.36 8.32
CA ALA A 365 -4.70 36.01 7.40
C ALA A 365 -4.61 37.56 7.37
N LYS A 366 -4.01 38.19 8.38
CA LYS A 366 -3.93 39.66 8.51
C LYS A 366 -2.60 40.23 8.03
N THR A 367 -1.56 39.41 7.97
CA THR A 367 -0.25 39.82 7.46
C THR A 367 -0.30 39.90 5.94
N LYS A 368 0.37 40.89 5.34
CA LYS A 368 0.43 41.08 3.87
C LYS A 368 1.18 39.97 3.12
N GLU A 369 1.70 38.98 3.85
CA GLU A 369 2.41 37.85 3.26
C GLU A 369 1.45 36.83 2.66
N THR A 370 1.89 36.16 1.59
CA THR A 370 1.06 35.22 0.80
C THR A 370 0.81 33.86 1.49
N LEU A 371 1.33 33.67 2.70
CA LEU A 371 1.27 32.42 3.47
C LEU A 371 0.39 32.59 4.70
N ASN A 372 -0.74 31.88 4.76
CA ASN A 372 -1.56 31.79 5.96
C ASN A 372 -1.35 30.42 6.62
N LEU A 373 -0.57 30.40 7.71
CA LEU A 373 -0.22 29.18 8.45
C LEU A 373 -1.07 28.99 9.73
N SER A 374 -2.16 29.74 9.87
CA SER A 374 -3.06 29.61 11.03
C SER A 374 -3.86 28.30 11.00
N GLY A 375 -4.21 27.83 12.20
CA GLY A 375 -5.05 26.66 12.41
C GLY A 375 -6.55 26.90 12.20
N GLN A 376 -6.93 28.09 11.70
CA GLN A 376 -8.33 28.42 11.45
C GLN A 376 -8.91 27.45 10.40
N GLN A 377 -9.93 26.69 10.80
CA GLN A 377 -10.60 25.73 9.94
C GLN A 377 -11.65 26.41 9.06
N ASP A 378 -11.77 25.94 7.82
CA ASP A 378 -12.87 26.31 6.91
C ASP A 378 -14.16 25.51 7.21
N GLU A 379 -15.16 25.66 6.33
CA GLU A 379 -16.43 24.96 6.45
C GLU A 379 -16.34 23.43 6.22
N HIS A 380 -15.18 22.89 5.88
CA HIS A 380 -14.94 21.46 5.75
C HIS A 380 -14.03 20.92 6.87
N GLY A 381 -13.71 21.77 7.87
CA GLY A 381 -12.82 21.38 8.96
C GLY A 381 -11.34 21.36 8.56
N ILE A 382 -10.97 22.03 7.46
CA ILE A 382 -9.61 22.03 6.93
C ILE A 382 -8.87 23.27 7.44
N PRO A 383 -7.73 23.14 8.14
CA PRO A 383 -6.92 24.27 8.57
C PRO A 383 -6.37 25.07 7.39
N ALA A 384 -6.34 26.41 7.52
CA ALA A 384 -5.77 27.30 6.51
C ALA A 384 -4.29 26.97 6.22
N SER A 385 -3.53 26.55 7.22
CA SER A 385 -2.15 26.10 7.08
C SER A 385 -1.98 24.88 6.19
N TYR A 386 -2.79 23.84 6.39
CA TYR A 386 -2.74 22.61 5.60
C TYR A 386 -3.03 22.91 4.13
N ARG A 387 -4.11 23.66 3.89
CA ARG A 387 -4.48 24.12 2.54
C ARG A 387 -3.36 24.95 1.90
N THR A 388 -2.76 25.86 2.66
CA THR A 388 -1.65 26.70 2.16
C THR A 388 -0.43 25.85 1.80
N LEU A 389 0.01 24.96 2.69
CA LEU A 389 1.22 24.16 2.49
C LEU A 389 1.08 23.20 1.29
N VAL A 390 -0.09 22.54 1.18
CA VAL A 390 -0.37 21.59 0.11
C VAL A 390 -0.66 22.32 -1.21
N SER A 391 -1.68 23.19 -1.26
CA SER A 391 -2.14 23.77 -2.53
C SER A 391 -1.18 24.78 -3.15
N GLN A 392 -0.32 25.43 -2.37
CA GLN A 392 0.72 26.31 -2.91
C GLN A 392 2.05 25.58 -3.20
N GLY A 393 2.12 24.26 -2.98
CA GLY A 393 3.32 23.46 -3.25
C GLY A 393 4.53 23.83 -2.38
N TRP A 394 4.30 23.97 -1.07
CA TRP A 394 5.37 24.06 -0.08
C TRP A 394 5.86 22.70 0.39
N VAL A 395 5.01 21.69 0.26
CA VAL A 395 5.33 20.28 0.47
C VAL A 395 5.32 19.52 -0.86
N HIS A 396 6.14 18.48 -0.94
CA HIS A 396 6.20 17.53 -2.04
C HIS A 396 5.96 16.13 -1.49
N TYR A 397 5.14 15.36 -2.18
CA TYR A 397 4.67 14.04 -1.75
C TYR A 397 4.38 13.19 -3.00
N CYS A 398 4.14 11.90 -2.84
CA CYS A 398 3.75 11.01 -3.92
C CYS A 398 2.30 11.28 -4.32
N ASP A 399 2.05 11.46 -5.61
CA ASP A 399 0.69 11.62 -6.12
C ASP A 399 -0.11 10.33 -5.95
N CYS A 400 -1.27 10.42 -5.32
CA CYS A 400 -2.24 9.33 -5.13
C CYS A 400 -3.47 9.49 -6.05
N GLY A 401 -3.36 10.30 -7.11
CA GLY A 401 -4.48 10.67 -7.97
C GLY A 401 -4.99 9.55 -8.89
N TRP A 402 -6.13 9.81 -9.52
CA TRP A 402 -6.72 8.93 -10.53
C TRP A 402 -6.03 9.08 -11.89
N ASN A 403 -5.71 7.97 -12.54
CA ASN A 403 -4.90 7.94 -13.78
C ASN A 403 -3.57 8.73 -13.67
N SER A 404 -3.07 8.94 -12.46
CA SER A 404 -1.82 9.62 -12.14
C SER A 404 -1.15 8.93 -10.95
N GLY A 405 0.04 9.38 -10.55
CA GLY A 405 0.76 8.83 -9.38
C GLY A 405 1.41 7.45 -9.53
N GLY A 406 0.91 6.63 -10.45
CA GLY A 406 1.50 5.34 -10.81
C GLY A 406 1.59 4.35 -9.65
N CYS A 407 2.31 3.25 -9.89
CA CYS A 407 2.57 2.21 -8.89
C CYS A 407 4.05 1.82 -8.80
N GLU A 408 4.89 2.45 -9.62
CA GLU A 408 6.30 2.12 -9.77
C GLU A 408 7.10 2.39 -8.50
N LYS A 409 8.23 1.69 -8.36
CA LYS A 409 9.26 2.08 -7.41
C LYS A 409 9.75 3.48 -7.76
N LEU A 410 9.74 4.38 -6.78
CA LEU A 410 10.32 5.72 -6.93
C LEU A 410 11.80 5.70 -6.55
N GLU A 411 12.58 6.55 -7.19
CA GLU A 411 14.01 6.68 -6.90
C GLU A 411 14.25 7.37 -5.55
N PRO A 412 15.31 7.00 -4.81
CA PRO A 412 15.67 7.68 -3.57
C PRO A 412 15.80 9.19 -3.74
N LEU A 413 15.43 9.94 -2.69
CA LEU A 413 15.57 11.40 -2.62
C LEU A 413 14.77 12.17 -3.69
N THR A 414 13.72 11.58 -4.26
CA THR A 414 12.89 12.21 -5.32
C THR A 414 11.55 12.77 -4.84
N PHE A 415 11.18 12.59 -3.57
CA PHE A 415 9.94 13.09 -2.99
C PHE A 415 10.10 13.38 -1.48
N GLY A 416 9.00 13.71 -0.79
CA GLY A 416 8.97 13.92 0.66
C GLY A 416 9.66 15.22 1.11
N THR A 417 10.17 15.21 2.34
CA THR A 417 10.80 16.38 2.96
C THR A 417 11.93 16.97 2.11
N VAL A 418 12.76 16.12 1.49
CA VAL A 418 13.94 16.58 0.72
C VAL A 418 13.61 17.29 -0.58
N LYS A 419 12.37 17.21 -1.07
CA LYS A 419 11.87 17.99 -2.21
C LYS A 419 10.92 19.10 -1.81
N SER A 420 10.64 19.23 -0.52
CA SER A 420 9.70 20.21 0.01
C SER A 420 10.40 21.53 0.30
N LYS A 421 9.83 22.65 -0.15
CA LYS A 421 10.33 24.00 0.18
C LYS A 421 10.31 24.25 1.69
N VAL A 422 9.32 23.70 2.40
CA VAL A 422 9.30 23.77 3.86
C VAL A 422 10.45 22.97 4.47
N GLY A 423 10.89 21.88 3.85
CA GLY A 423 12.08 21.12 4.24
C GLY A 423 13.35 21.97 4.19
N ASP A 424 13.52 22.77 3.13
CA ASP A 424 14.63 23.73 3.02
C ASP A 424 14.63 24.74 4.16
N VAL A 425 13.46 25.29 4.50
CA VAL A 425 13.30 26.24 5.61
C VAL A 425 13.59 25.57 6.96
N LEU A 426 13.12 24.34 7.18
CA LEU A 426 13.36 23.59 8.42
C LEU A 426 14.85 23.29 8.61
N ASN A 427 15.59 23.02 7.54
CA ASN A 427 17.02 22.71 7.58
C ASN A 427 17.89 23.97 7.68
N ALA A 428 17.56 25.04 6.94
CA ALA A 428 18.32 26.28 6.94
C ALA A 428 18.03 27.18 8.15
N GLY A 429 16.88 26.99 8.80
CA GLY A 429 16.35 27.90 9.81
C GLY A 429 15.64 29.11 9.19
N HIS A 430 14.91 29.86 10.02
CA HIS A 430 14.14 31.02 9.57
C HIS A 430 14.22 32.16 10.59
N TYR A 431 15.05 33.16 10.30
CA TYR A 431 15.34 34.28 11.22
C TYR A 431 15.77 33.77 12.61
N GLU A 432 15.12 34.27 13.67
CA GLU A 432 15.41 33.91 15.07
C GLU A 432 14.64 32.67 15.56
N VAL A 433 13.83 32.03 14.70
CA VAL A 433 13.06 30.84 15.08
C VAL A 433 14.00 29.66 15.29
N LYS A 434 13.89 29.04 16.47
CA LYS A 434 14.63 27.83 16.82
C LYS A 434 13.64 26.72 17.16
N LEU A 435 13.60 25.71 16.29
CA LEU A 435 12.83 24.50 16.52
C LEU A 435 13.67 23.48 17.28
N THR A 436 13.04 22.76 18.19
CA THR A 436 13.61 21.57 18.80
C THR A 436 13.62 20.40 17.79
N THR A 437 14.44 19.38 18.04
CA THR A 437 14.45 18.16 17.23
C THR A 437 13.07 17.49 17.17
N ASP A 438 12.30 17.49 18.28
CA ASP A 438 10.92 16.96 18.29
C ASP A 438 10.00 17.75 17.36
N GLU A 439 10.05 19.09 17.42
CA GLU A 439 9.26 19.98 16.57
C GLU A 439 9.60 19.78 15.08
N VAL A 440 10.87 19.62 14.72
CA VAL A 440 11.29 19.30 13.35
C VAL A 440 10.77 17.92 12.91
N ARG A 441 10.91 16.89 13.76
CA ARG A 441 10.45 15.52 13.46
C ARG A 441 8.95 15.46 13.18
N ARG A 442 8.12 16.23 13.88
CA ARG A 442 6.67 16.30 13.63
C ARG A 442 6.34 16.73 12.20
N PHE A 443 7.01 17.76 11.69
CA PHE A 443 6.82 18.22 10.31
C PHE A 443 7.34 17.24 9.28
N LYS A 444 8.60 16.81 9.44
CA LYS A 444 9.23 15.91 8.46
C LYS A 444 8.43 14.61 8.35
N THR A 445 8.05 14.03 9.49
CA THR A 445 7.22 12.82 9.52
C THR A 445 5.85 13.02 8.88
N TRP A 446 5.20 14.18 9.05
CA TRP A 446 3.94 14.46 8.37
C TRP A 446 4.10 14.50 6.84
N ILE A 447 5.14 15.17 6.33
CA ILE A 447 5.43 15.25 4.90
C ILE A 447 5.76 13.85 4.36
N ASP A 448 6.64 13.14 5.05
CA ASP A 448 7.12 11.82 4.68
C ASP A 448 5.98 10.78 4.77
N MET A 449 4.98 10.92 5.64
CA MET A 449 3.78 10.07 5.58
C MET A 449 2.80 10.43 4.46
N ASN A 450 3.19 11.29 3.52
CA ASN A 450 2.37 11.72 2.38
C ASN A 450 1.21 12.65 2.77
N CYS A 451 1.44 13.47 3.80
CA CYS A 451 0.59 14.56 4.25
C CYS A 451 -0.83 14.19 4.75
N PRO A 452 -1.04 13.18 5.61
CA PRO A 452 -2.37 12.91 6.16
C PRO A 452 -2.88 14.12 6.97
N LEU A 453 -4.16 14.48 6.82
CA LEU A 453 -4.79 15.55 7.62
C LEU A 453 -5.43 14.99 8.91
N TRP A 454 -6.24 13.95 8.77
CA TRP A 454 -7.01 13.35 9.85
C TRP A 454 -6.46 12.00 10.29
N PRO A 455 -6.69 11.59 11.56
CA PRO A 455 -6.20 10.33 12.11
C PRO A 455 -7.09 9.12 11.78
N ASP A 456 -8.24 9.33 11.16
CA ASP A 456 -9.30 8.32 11.05
C ASP A 456 -10.16 8.55 9.79
N TYR A 457 -11.03 7.59 9.51
CA TYR A 457 -11.92 7.58 8.35
C TYR A 457 -13.32 8.14 8.66
N VAL A 458 -13.45 9.10 9.59
CA VAL A 458 -14.76 9.70 9.87
C VAL A 458 -15.19 10.63 8.73
N ASP A 459 -16.46 10.51 8.30
CA ASP A 459 -17.08 11.43 7.33
C ASP A 459 -16.81 12.89 7.74
N ARG A 460 -16.10 13.62 6.89
CA ARG A 460 -15.72 15.01 7.14
C ARG A 460 -16.89 15.93 7.47
N THR A 461 -18.09 15.67 6.95
CA THR A 461 -19.28 16.49 7.22
C THR A 461 -19.72 16.40 8.69
N LEU A 462 -19.37 15.30 9.37
CA LEU A 462 -19.67 15.08 10.78
C LEU A 462 -18.62 15.68 11.72
N ARG A 463 -17.42 16.00 11.22
CA ARG A 463 -16.28 16.43 12.07
C ARG A 463 -16.53 17.73 12.83
N LYS A 464 -17.34 18.66 12.30
CA LYS A 464 -17.74 19.88 13.01
C LYS A 464 -18.51 19.61 14.31
N HIS A 465 -19.19 18.47 14.39
CA HIS A 465 -20.03 18.09 15.54
C HIS A 465 -19.29 17.24 16.58
N LEU A 466 -18.06 16.80 16.29
CA LEU A 466 -17.24 16.03 17.24
C LEU A 466 -16.66 16.93 18.34
N GLY A 467 -16.31 18.18 18.01
CA GLY A 467 -15.80 19.16 18.97
C GLY A 467 -16.80 19.61 20.04
N THR A 468 -18.08 19.26 19.92
CA THR A 468 -19.14 19.61 20.89
C THR A 468 -19.44 18.49 21.90
N ARG A 469 -18.83 17.30 21.78
CA ARG A 469 -19.12 16.13 22.65
C ARG A 469 -18.14 15.89 23.80
N VAL A 470 -17.08 16.70 23.94
CA VAL A 470 -16.06 16.48 24.99
C VAL A 470 -16.36 17.25 26.31
N SER A 471 -17.48 17.98 26.42
CA SER A 471 -17.77 18.78 27.64
C SER A 471 -18.91 18.28 28.53
N SER A 472 -19.35 17.02 28.43
CA SER A 472 -20.51 16.55 29.23
C SER A 472 -20.40 15.12 29.77
N LEU A 473 -19.21 14.71 30.20
CA LEU A 473 -19.05 13.57 31.11
C LEU A 473 -17.98 13.93 32.15
N GLU A 474 -18.39 14.73 33.14
CA GLU A 474 -17.89 14.65 34.52
C GLU A 474 -18.81 13.75 35.33
#